data_AF-B9AG22-F1
#
_entry.id   AF-B9AG22-F1
#
_cell.length_a   1.000
_cell.length_b   1.000
_cell.length_c   1.000
_cell.angle_alpha   90.00
_cell.angle_beta   90.00
_cell.angle_gamma   90.00
#
_symmetry.space_group_name_H-M   'P 1'
#
loop_
_entity.id
_entity.type
_entity.pdbx_description
1 polymer ?
#
loop_
_entity_poly.entity_id
_entity_poly.type
_entity_poly.pdbx_seq_one_letter_code
_entity_poly.pdbx_strand_id
1 'polypeptide(L)'
;MLIAIFCVAFVTTNIVTVKILDLGFWGLTVPCGVIIYPLVFILTSVIADTYGESTAQKTILFGVVCNLLFVVVSTIALMLPAAGFWEGQDSFVYIFSQTPRMLIASFISYIVGNFVNAKLTRMIKERSEDGNVGYKSIGAIAIGEILDNTIFISLAFAFTVSWANIAIMILVHFIIMFIWTFVAQPITVKVTQWAKKGEPITA
;
A
#
# COMPACT_ATOMS: atom_id res chain seq x y z
N MET A 1 19.12 1.13 -3.47
CA MET A 1 18.75 0.37 -2.25
C MET A 1 17.30 0.60 -1.82
N LEU A 2 16.86 1.85 -1.60
CA LEU A 2 15.48 2.17 -1.17
C LEU A 2 14.39 1.60 -2.08
N ILE A 3 14.53 1.74 -3.40
CA ILE A 3 13.59 1.20 -4.39
C ILE A 3 13.48 -0.33 -4.28
N ALA A 4 14.59 -1.04 -4.08
CA ALA A 4 14.57 -2.50 -3.93
C ALA A 4 13.85 -2.93 -2.65
N ILE A 5 14.10 -2.25 -1.53
CA ILE A 5 13.39 -2.50 -0.26
C ILE A 5 11.90 -2.20 -0.43
N PHE A 6 11.55 -1.12 -1.13
CA PHE A 6 10.17 -0.79 -1.46
C PHE A 6 9.51 -1.90 -2.27
N CYS A 7 10.15 -2.40 -3.34
CA CYS A 7 9.59 -3.47 -4.16
C CYS A 7 9.37 -4.75 -3.35
N VAL A 8 10.34 -5.15 -2.50
CA VAL A 8 10.20 -6.31 -1.63
C VAL A 8 9.05 -6.11 -0.64
N ALA A 9 8.97 -4.95 0.01
CA ALA A 9 7.89 -4.63 0.94
C ALA A 9 6.52 -4.65 0.23
N PHE A 10 6.42 -4.03 -0.95
CA PHE A 10 5.19 -3.94 -1.73
C PHE A 10 4.69 -5.32 -2.20
N VAL A 11 5.58 -6.16 -2.72
CA VAL A 11 5.25 -7.54 -3.10
C VAL A 11 4.84 -8.35 -1.87
N THR A 12 5.57 -8.22 -0.77
CA THR A 12 5.25 -8.91 0.49
C THR A 12 3.88 -8.50 1.01
N THR A 13 3.53 -7.21 0.99
CA THR A 13 2.20 -6.71 1.36
C THR A 13 1.11 -7.40 0.56
N ASN A 14 1.24 -7.49 -0.77
CA ASN A 14 0.23 -8.12 -1.62
C ASN A 14 0.06 -9.63 -1.31
N ILE A 15 1.14 -10.32 -0.94
CA ILE A 15 1.08 -11.75 -0.57
C ILE A 15 0.41 -11.92 0.80
N VAL A 16 0.84 -11.16 1.81
CA VAL A 16 0.33 -11.35 3.19
C VAL A 16 -1.10 -10.84 3.35
N THR A 17 -1.54 -9.88 2.54
CA THR A 17 -2.90 -9.31 2.59
C THR A 17 -3.99 -10.36 2.41
N VAL A 18 -3.70 -11.50 1.76
CA VAL A 18 -4.63 -12.64 1.64
C VAL A 18 -5.10 -13.13 3.01
N LYS A 19 -4.27 -13.00 4.05
CA LYS A 19 -4.66 -13.32 5.43
C LYS A 19 -5.44 -12.17 6.05
N ILE A 20 -6.60 -12.48 6.60
CA ILE A 20 -7.38 -11.57 7.44
C ILE A 20 -6.99 -11.82 8.90
N LEU A 21 -6.61 -10.76 9.61
CA LEU A 21 -6.33 -10.77 11.03
C LEU A 21 -7.63 -10.57 11.80
N ASP A 22 -7.81 -11.37 12.84
CA ASP A 22 -8.75 -11.09 13.92
C ASP A 22 -7.99 -10.38 15.04
N LEU A 23 -8.45 -9.21 15.44
CA LEU A 23 -7.83 -8.44 16.51
C LEU A 23 -8.18 -9.00 17.91
N GLY A 24 -9.07 -10.00 17.98
CA GLY A 24 -9.43 -10.72 19.21
C GLY A 24 -10.47 -10.00 20.06
N PHE A 25 -11.00 -8.88 19.57
CA PHE A 25 -11.98 -8.07 20.28
C PHE A 25 -13.06 -7.57 19.32
N TRP A 26 -14.34 -7.71 19.72
CA TRP A 26 -15.51 -7.12 19.06
C TRP A 26 -15.69 -7.48 17.58
N GLY A 27 -15.12 -8.61 17.13
CA GLY A 27 -15.18 -9.03 15.72
C GLY A 27 -14.42 -8.10 14.77
N LEU A 28 -13.50 -7.28 15.28
CA LEU A 28 -12.71 -6.38 14.45
C LEU A 28 -11.67 -7.18 13.67
N THR A 29 -11.78 -7.09 12.35
CA THR A 29 -10.90 -7.77 11.41
C THR A 29 -10.21 -6.78 10.49
N VAL A 30 -9.02 -7.13 10.00
CA VAL A 30 -8.24 -6.27 9.11
C VAL A 30 -7.34 -7.13 8.21
N PRO A 31 -7.10 -6.75 6.94
CA PRO A 31 -6.11 -7.45 6.13
C PRO A 31 -4.71 -7.37 6.76
N CYS A 32 -3.96 -8.46 6.73
CA CYS A 32 -2.62 -8.56 7.34
C CYS A 32 -1.58 -7.62 6.69
N GLY A 33 -1.87 -7.11 5.48
CA GLY A 33 -1.07 -6.09 4.81
C GLY A 33 -0.82 -4.83 5.65
N VAL A 34 -1.70 -4.55 6.61
CA VAL A 34 -1.58 -3.45 7.58
C VAL A 34 -0.25 -3.44 8.34
N ILE A 35 0.40 -4.61 8.51
CA ILE A 35 1.67 -4.73 9.24
C ILE A 35 2.84 -4.10 8.47
N ILE A 36 2.87 -4.26 7.14
CA ILE A 36 3.97 -3.78 6.29
C ILE A 36 3.69 -2.37 5.76
N TYR A 37 2.43 -1.96 5.69
CA TYR A 37 2.04 -0.66 5.18
C TYR A 37 2.84 0.52 5.77
N PRO A 38 3.10 0.60 7.09
CA PRO A 38 4.02 1.55 7.68
C PRO A 38 5.35 1.76 6.95
N LEU A 39 5.99 0.65 6.58
CA LEU A 39 7.29 0.67 5.91
C LEU A 39 7.14 1.18 4.48
N VAL A 40 6.12 0.71 3.76
CA VAL A 40 5.83 1.15 2.38
C VAL A 40 5.55 2.66 2.34
N PHE A 41 4.77 3.16 3.30
CA PHE A 41 4.48 4.59 3.45
C PHE A 41 5.76 5.40 3.66
N ILE A 42 6.58 5.03 4.65
CA ILE A 42 7.83 5.73 4.96
C ILE A 42 8.77 5.73 3.74
N LEU A 43 8.95 4.58 3.08
CA LEU A 43 9.81 4.48 1.89
C LEU A 43 9.30 5.38 0.77
N THR A 44 8.00 5.40 0.52
CA THR A 44 7.41 6.26 -0.51
C THR A 44 7.61 7.73 -0.20
N SER A 45 7.36 8.15 1.05
CA SER A 45 7.57 9.54 1.48
C SER A 45 9.03 9.96 1.40
N VAL A 46 9.96 9.11 1.87
CA VAL A 46 11.40 9.39 1.80
C VAL A 46 11.84 9.53 0.35
N ILE A 47 11.39 8.64 -0.56
CA ILE A 47 11.71 8.72 -1.98
C ILE A 47 11.13 9.99 -2.61
N ALA A 48 9.90 10.37 -2.27
CA ALA A 48 9.29 11.60 -2.75
C ALA A 48 10.04 12.85 -2.27
N ASP A 49 10.44 12.90 -1.00
CA ASP A 49 11.13 14.04 -0.38
C ASP A 49 12.60 14.20 -0.81
N THR A 50 13.24 13.11 -1.25
CA THR A 50 14.65 13.06 -1.67
C THR A 50 14.80 13.16 -3.18
N TYR A 51 14.05 12.35 -3.93
CA TYR A 51 14.17 12.20 -5.39
C TYR A 51 12.97 12.79 -6.17
N GLY A 52 12.00 13.39 -5.47
CA GLY A 52 10.83 14.03 -6.06
C GLY A 52 9.64 13.09 -6.29
N GLU A 53 8.44 13.68 -6.38
CA GLU A 53 7.17 12.98 -6.53
C GLU A 53 7.13 12.08 -7.78
N SER A 54 7.72 12.53 -8.89
CA SER A 54 7.79 11.72 -10.13
C SER A 54 8.57 10.42 -9.92
N THR A 55 9.64 10.46 -9.13
CA THR A 55 10.45 9.27 -8.84
C THR A 55 9.71 8.32 -7.89
N ALA A 56 8.98 8.85 -6.91
CA ALA A 56 8.11 8.05 -6.05
C ALA A 56 7.02 7.33 -6.87
N GLN A 57 6.36 8.03 -7.79
CA GLN A 57 5.35 7.43 -8.68
C GLN A 57 5.93 6.33 -9.58
N LYS A 58 7.10 6.57 -10.18
CA LYS A 58 7.82 5.54 -10.96
C LYS A 58 8.21 4.33 -10.10
N THR A 59 8.58 4.57 -8.84
CA THR A 59 8.92 3.49 -7.90
C THR A 59 7.71 2.62 -7.57
N ILE A 60 6.54 3.23 -7.33
CA ILE A 60 5.30 2.49 -7.10
C ILE A 60 4.94 1.66 -8.35
N LEU A 61 4.99 2.27 -9.54
CA LEU A 61 4.73 1.56 -10.80
C LEU A 61 5.71 0.40 -11.01
N PHE A 62 7.00 0.60 -10.70
CA PHE A 62 7.99 -0.46 -10.76
C PHE A 62 7.69 -1.59 -9.75
N GLY A 63 7.22 -1.25 -8.55
CA GLY A 63 6.70 -2.22 -7.57
C GLY A 63 5.53 -3.04 -8.10
N VAL A 64 4.58 -2.40 -8.81
CA VAL A 64 3.47 -3.09 -9.49
C VAL A 64 4.00 -4.05 -10.55
N VAL A 65 4.98 -3.64 -11.37
CA VAL A 65 5.61 -4.52 -12.38
C VAL A 65 6.30 -5.71 -11.72
N CYS A 66 7.02 -5.49 -10.61
CA CYS A 66 7.64 -6.57 -9.83
C CYS A 66 6.58 -7.54 -9.28
N ASN A 67 5.45 -7.01 -8.80
CA ASN A 67 4.35 -7.83 -8.30
C ASN A 67 3.62 -8.58 -9.42
N LEU A 68 3.50 -7.99 -10.62
CA LEU A 68 3.02 -8.67 -11.81
C LEU A 68 3.91 -9.85 -12.18
N LEU A 69 5.24 -9.67 -12.18
CA LEU A 69 6.17 -10.78 -12.42
C LEU A 69 5.95 -11.92 -11.42
N PHE A 70 5.83 -11.58 -10.13
CA PHE A 70 5.53 -12.55 -9.09
C PHE A 70 4.22 -13.30 -9.36
N VAL A 71 3.14 -12.58 -9.69
CA VAL A 71 1.82 -13.16 -10.01
C VAL A 71 1.87 -14.07 -11.24
N VAL A 72 2.59 -13.69 -12.29
CA VAL A 72 2.75 -14.53 -13.49
C VAL A 72 3.46 -15.83 -13.13
N VAL A 73 4.56 -15.75 -12.39
CA VAL A 73 5.34 -16.94 -12.00
C VAL A 73 4.53 -17.84 -11.06
N SER A 74 3.83 -17.26 -10.06
CA SER A 74 2.99 -18.04 -9.15
C SER A 74 1.81 -18.70 -9.86
N THR A 75 1.21 -18.02 -10.83
CA THR A 75 0.11 -18.58 -11.65
C THR A 75 0.59 -19.73 -12.52
N ILE A 76 1.76 -19.60 -13.15
CA ILE A 76 2.37 -20.71 -13.91
C ILE A 76 2.64 -21.89 -12.98
N ALA A 77 3.20 -21.65 -11.79
CA ALA A 77 3.46 -22.70 -10.81
C ALA A 77 2.18 -23.43 -10.36
N LEU A 78 1.06 -22.71 -10.23
CA LEU A 78 -0.25 -23.30 -9.89
C LEU A 78 -0.80 -24.22 -10.98
N MET A 79 -0.48 -23.96 -12.25
CA MET A 79 -0.95 -24.76 -13.39
C MET A 79 -0.14 -26.04 -13.60
N LEU A 80 1.07 -26.10 -13.04
CA LEU A 80 1.95 -27.26 -13.17
C LEU A 80 1.55 -28.35 -12.14
N PRO A 81 1.66 -29.64 -12.51
CA PRO A 81 1.32 -30.72 -11.60
C PRO A 81 2.30 -30.77 -10.42
N ALA A 82 1.76 -30.93 -9.21
CA ALA A 82 2.55 -31.26 -8.03
C ALA A 82 3.21 -32.63 -8.19
N ALA A 83 4.42 -32.78 -7.64
CA ALA A 83 5.02 -34.10 -7.48
C ALA A 83 4.19 -34.93 -6.50
N GLY A 84 4.03 -36.23 -6.76
CA GLY A 84 3.13 -37.08 -5.96
C GLY A 84 3.50 -37.24 -4.48
N PHE A 85 4.74 -36.90 -4.10
CA PHE A 85 5.21 -36.90 -2.70
C PHE A 85 5.06 -35.54 -2.01
N TRP A 86 4.63 -34.50 -2.73
CA TRP A 86 4.58 -33.14 -2.22
C TRP A 86 3.16 -32.77 -1.78
N GLU A 87 2.97 -32.62 -0.47
CA GLU A 87 1.66 -32.40 0.16
C GLU A 87 1.23 -30.92 0.23
N GLY A 88 2.06 -30.00 -0.27
CA GLY A 88 1.85 -28.55 -0.13
C GLY A 88 0.84 -27.93 -1.10
N GLN A 89 0.28 -28.70 -2.04
CA GLN A 89 -0.51 -28.19 -3.16
C GLN A 89 -1.72 -27.37 -2.73
N ASP A 90 -2.51 -27.86 -1.78
CA ASP A 90 -3.74 -27.18 -1.35
C ASP A 90 -3.45 -25.82 -0.69
N SER A 91 -2.40 -25.76 0.15
CA SER A 91 -1.96 -24.51 0.77
C SER A 91 -1.40 -23.53 -0.26
N PHE A 92 -0.66 -24.04 -1.24
CA PHE A 92 -0.10 -23.24 -2.33
C PHE A 92 -1.21 -22.64 -3.20
N VAL A 93 -2.23 -23.44 -3.55
CA VAL A 93 -3.43 -22.98 -4.26
C VAL A 93 -4.19 -21.95 -3.45
N TYR A 94 -4.41 -22.19 -2.15
CA TYR A 94 -5.15 -21.26 -1.30
C TYR A 94 -4.52 -19.85 -1.27
N ILE A 95 -3.20 -19.77 -1.11
CA ILE A 95 -2.50 -18.48 -1.01
C ILE A 95 -2.35 -17.82 -2.39
N PHE A 96 -1.80 -18.55 -3.37
CA PHE A 96 -1.36 -17.93 -4.62
C PHE A 96 -2.49 -17.70 -5.62
N SER A 97 -3.61 -18.43 -5.54
CA SER A 97 -4.79 -18.17 -6.38
C SER A 97 -5.39 -16.78 -6.16
N GLN A 98 -5.14 -16.17 -5.00
CA GLN A 98 -5.64 -14.85 -4.64
C GLN A 98 -4.73 -13.72 -5.12
N THR A 99 -3.47 -14.02 -5.45
CA THR A 99 -2.47 -12.99 -5.80
C THR A 99 -2.78 -12.17 -7.06
N PRO A 100 -3.39 -12.73 -8.14
CA PRO A 100 -3.82 -11.91 -9.27
C PRO A 100 -4.85 -10.85 -8.87
N ARG A 101 -5.76 -11.18 -7.96
CA ARG A 101 -6.75 -10.23 -7.45
C ARG A 101 -6.10 -9.13 -6.63
N MET A 102 -5.14 -9.45 -5.75
CA MET A 102 -4.42 -8.46 -4.94
C MET A 102 -3.66 -7.46 -5.81
N LEU A 103 -3.03 -7.95 -6.89
CA LEU A 103 -2.38 -7.09 -7.88
C LEU A 103 -3.36 -6.15 -8.58
N ILE A 104 -4.50 -6.67 -9.05
CA ILE A 104 -5.52 -5.84 -9.73
C ILE A 104 -6.08 -4.79 -8.77
N ALA A 105 -6.40 -5.18 -7.54
CA ALA A 105 -6.92 -4.29 -6.52
C ALA A 105 -5.91 -3.17 -6.19
N SER A 106 -4.63 -3.51 -5.96
CA SER A 106 -3.59 -2.51 -5.67
C SER A 106 -3.32 -1.59 -6.85
N PHE A 107 -3.34 -2.10 -8.08
CA PHE A 107 -3.14 -1.29 -9.28
C PHE A 107 -4.29 -0.30 -9.52
N ILE A 108 -5.54 -0.74 -9.39
CA ILE A 108 -6.71 0.14 -9.53
C ILE A 108 -6.72 1.19 -8.42
N SER A 109 -6.47 0.77 -7.18
CA SER A 109 -6.38 1.68 -6.04
C SER A 109 -5.31 2.75 -6.25
N TYR A 110 -4.13 2.36 -6.73
CA TYR A 110 -3.05 3.28 -7.07
C TYR A 110 -3.45 4.31 -8.14
N ILE A 111 -4.09 3.89 -9.23
CA ILE A 111 -4.54 4.81 -10.28
C ILE A 111 -5.54 5.82 -9.70
N VAL A 112 -6.57 5.35 -9.00
CA VAL A 112 -7.61 6.22 -8.46
C VAL A 112 -7.04 7.12 -7.36
N GLY A 113 -6.19 6.59 -6.49
CA GLY A 113 -5.48 7.31 -5.44
C GLY A 113 -4.62 8.45 -5.99
N ASN A 114 -3.92 8.23 -7.10
CA ASN A 114 -3.18 9.29 -7.79
C ASN A 114 -4.09 10.42 -8.28
N PHE A 115 -5.23 10.09 -8.91
CA PHE A 115 -6.20 11.10 -9.35
C PHE A 115 -6.79 11.89 -8.17
N VAL A 116 -7.14 11.19 -7.08
CA VAL A 116 -7.66 11.81 -5.85
C VAL A 116 -6.61 12.73 -5.23
N ASN A 117 -5.37 12.28 -5.08
CA ASN A 117 -4.27 13.08 -4.53
C ASN A 117 -3.98 14.33 -5.37
N ALA A 118 -3.98 14.20 -6.70
CA ALA A 118 -3.82 15.34 -7.61
C ALA A 118 -4.96 16.36 -7.45
N LYS A 119 -6.22 15.88 -7.38
CA LYS A 119 -7.40 16.73 -7.18
C LYS A 119 -7.36 17.45 -5.82
N LEU A 120 -7.08 16.73 -4.74
CA LEU A 120 -6.97 17.30 -3.39
C LEU A 120 -5.88 18.36 -3.33
N THR A 121 -4.72 18.08 -3.93
CA THR A 121 -3.61 19.05 -3.99
C THR A 121 -4.02 20.32 -4.75
N ARG A 122 -4.75 20.18 -5.87
CA ARG A 122 -5.24 21.34 -6.63
C ARG A 122 -6.24 22.17 -5.83
N MET A 123 -7.21 21.52 -5.19
CA MET A 123 -8.22 22.19 -4.36
C MET A 123 -7.60 22.94 -3.18
N ILE A 124 -6.56 22.39 -2.55
CA ILE A 124 -5.84 23.06 -1.45
C ILE A 124 -5.11 24.30 -1.98
N LYS A 125 -4.42 24.20 -3.13
CA LYS A 125 -3.72 25.33 -3.77
C LYS A 125 -4.67 26.44 -4.19
N GLU A 126 -5.83 26.10 -4.76
CA GLU A 126 -6.85 27.08 -5.17
C GLU A 126 -7.46 27.84 -3.99
N ARG A 127 -7.39 27.29 -2.77
CA ARG A 127 -8.03 27.85 -1.56
C ARG A 127 -7.04 28.49 -0.58
N SER A 128 -5.74 28.41 -0.84
CA SER A 128 -4.70 29.02 0.00
C SER A 128 -4.26 30.35 -0.61
N GLU A 129 -4.64 31.47 0.02
CA GLU A 129 -4.31 32.83 -0.44
C GLU A 129 -2.79 33.14 -0.35
N ASP A 130 -2.05 32.46 0.54
CA ASP A 130 -0.63 32.74 0.81
C ASP A 130 0.35 31.75 0.14
N GLY A 131 -0.12 30.86 -0.74
CA GLY A 131 0.74 29.91 -1.45
C GLY A 131 1.50 28.92 -0.54
N ASN A 132 1.14 28.83 0.75
CA ASN A 132 1.84 27.99 1.72
C ASN A 132 1.25 26.57 1.66
N VAL A 133 1.72 25.78 0.70
CA VAL A 133 1.31 24.39 0.42
C VAL A 133 1.86 23.39 1.47
N GLY A 134 2.55 23.88 2.50
CA GLY A 134 3.42 23.07 3.38
C GLY A 134 2.70 22.04 4.24
N TYR A 135 1.42 22.22 4.54
CA TYR A 135 0.61 21.22 5.24
C TYR A 135 -0.52 20.78 4.33
N LYS A 136 -0.37 19.63 3.66
CA LYS A 136 -1.55 18.86 3.27
C LYS A 136 -2.39 18.73 4.55
N SER A 137 -3.59 19.31 4.57
CA SER A 137 -4.41 19.25 5.76
C SER A 137 -4.59 17.77 6.14
N ILE A 138 -4.51 17.44 7.43
CA ILE A 138 -4.71 16.07 7.92
C ILE A 138 -6.00 15.47 7.33
N GLY A 139 -7.02 16.30 7.11
CA GLY A 139 -8.25 15.91 6.42
C GLY A 139 -8.04 15.44 4.97
N ALA A 140 -7.15 16.06 4.19
CA ALA A 140 -6.85 15.59 2.84
C ALA A 140 -6.09 14.25 2.84
N ILE A 141 -5.21 14.03 3.82
CA ILE A 141 -4.55 12.73 4.01
C ILE A 141 -5.60 11.67 4.36
N ALA A 142 -6.47 11.97 5.33
CA ALA A 142 -7.56 11.09 5.75
C ALA A 142 -8.49 10.72 4.59
N ILE A 143 -8.90 11.69 3.77
CA ILE A 143 -9.77 11.47 2.61
C ILE A 143 -9.06 10.62 1.55
N GLY A 144 -7.79 10.89 1.27
CA GLY A 144 -7.01 10.07 0.34
C GLY A 144 -6.90 8.62 0.82
N GLU A 145 -6.61 8.44 2.09
CA GLU A 145 -6.41 7.13 2.71
C GLU A 145 -7.70 6.30 2.83
N ILE A 146 -8.81 6.89 3.25
CA ILE A 146 -10.09 6.18 3.31
C ILE A 146 -10.55 5.77 1.90
N LEU A 147 -10.36 6.62 0.89
CA LEU A 147 -10.74 6.31 -0.49
C LEU A 147 -9.87 5.19 -1.07
N ASP A 148 -8.54 5.30 -0.91
CA ASP A 148 -7.59 4.29 -1.37
C ASP A 148 -7.90 2.93 -0.72
N ASN A 149 -7.97 2.87 0.62
CA ASN A 149 -8.26 1.61 1.29
C ASN A 149 -9.65 1.06 0.91
N THR A 150 -10.67 1.92 0.78
CA THR A 150 -12.03 1.48 0.42
C THR A 150 -12.02 0.78 -0.93
N ILE A 151 -11.34 1.36 -1.92
CA ILE A 151 -11.21 0.76 -3.26
C ILE A 151 -10.42 -0.54 -3.17
N PHE A 152 -9.25 -0.52 -2.53
CA PHE A 152 -8.38 -1.67 -2.40
C PHE A 152 -9.08 -2.86 -1.72
N ILE A 153 -9.60 -2.67 -0.50
CA ILE A 153 -10.21 -3.75 0.30
C ILE A 153 -11.49 -4.25 -0.36
N SER A 154 -12.31 -3.36 -0.93
CA SER A 154 -13.51 -3.78 -1.65
C SER A 154 -13.16 -4.66 -2.85
N LEU A 155 -12.17 -4.29 -3.67
CA LEU A 155 -11.78 -5.09 -4.83
C LEU A 155 -11.04 -6.37 -4.44
N ALA A 156 -10.21 -6.32 -3.39
CA ALA A 156 -9.45 -7.46 -2.88
C ALA A 156 -10.35 -8.57 -2.29
N PHE A 157 -11.48 -8.19 -1.69
CA PHE A 157 -12.34 -9.13 -0.96
C PHE A 157 -13.79 -9.23 -1.48
N ALA A 158 -14.14 -8.51 -2.55
CA ALA A 158 -15.45 -8.63 -3.20
C ALA A 158 -15.74 -10.09 -3.56
N PHE A 159 -16.97 -10.54 -3.35
CA PHE A 159 -17.43 -11.90 -3.63
C PHE A 159 -16.76 -13.03 -2.83
N THR A 160 -15.78 -12.74 -1.97
CA THR A 160 -15.11 -13.73 -1.09
C THR A 160 -15.44 -13.50 0.38
N VAL A 161 -15.77 -12.26 0.76
CA VAL A 161 -16.09 -11.86 2.14
C VAL A 161 -17.42 -11.09 2.12
N SER A 162 -18.20 -11.18 3.20
CA SER A 162 -19.46 -10.43 3.32
C SER A 162 -19.21 -8.92 3.32
N TRP A 163 -20.13 -8.14 2.74
CA TRP A 163 -20.02 -6.68 2.70
C TRP A 163 -19.94 -6.04 4.10
N ALA A 164 -20.57 -6.66 5.11
CA ALA A 164 -20.45 -6.22 6.50
C ALA A 164 -19.02 -6.36 7.02
N ASN A 165 -18.37 -7.50 6.77
CA ASN A 165 -16.97 -7.72 7.17
C ASN A 165 -16.02 -6.82 6.38
N ILE A 166 -16.27 -6.59 5.08
CA ILE A 166 -15.51 -5.64 4.26
C ILE A 166 -15.61 -4.22 4.85
N ALA A 167 -16.80 -3.76 5.24
CA ALA A 167 -16.98 -2.46 5.86
C ALA A 167 -16.22 -2.34 7.20
N ILE A 168 -16.27 -3.38 8.03
CA ILE A 168 -15.47 -3.45 9.28
C ILE A 168 -13.98 -3.36 8.94
N MET A 169 -13.50 -4.15 7.98
CA MET A 169 -12.09 -4.14 7.56
C MET A 169 -11.64 -2.76 7.06
N ILE A 170 -12.47 -2.07 6.27
CA ILE A 170 -12.20 -0.71 5.79
C ILE A 170 -12.05 0.27 6.96
N LEU A 171 -12.99 0.26 7.90
CA LEU A 171 -12.98 1.16 9.06
C LEU A 171 -11.80 0.87 9.98
N VAL A 172 -11.56 -0.40 10.31
CA VAL A 172 -10.45 -0.81 11.19
C VAL A 172 -9.12 -0.49 10.52
N HIS A 173 -8.95 -0.83 9.25
CA HIS A 173 -7.74 -0.50 8.50
C HIS A 173 -7.51 1.01 8.48
N PHE A 174 -8.54 1.80 8.16
CA PHE A 174 -8.44 3.26 8.15
C PHE A 174 -8.00 3.81 9.51
N ILE A 175 -8.61 3.36 10.61
CA ILE A 175 -8.26 3.84 11.96
C ILE A 175 -6.79 3.53 12.27
N ILE A 176 -6.33 2.30 12.02
CA ILE A 176 -4.95 1.90 12.30
C ILE A 176 -3.98 2.77 11.48
N MET A 177 -4.26 2.96 10.20
CA MET A 177 -3.36 3.72 9.32
C MET A 177 -3.39 5.23 9.59
N PHE A 178 -4.55 5.76 9.96
CA PHE A 178 -4.70 7.15 10.37
C PHE A 178 -3.93 7.43 11.66
N ILE A 179 -4.01 6.54 12.67
CA ILE A 179 -3.17 6.62 13.89
C ILE A 179 -1.69 6.53 13.51
N TRP A 180 -1.34 5.59 12.63
CA TRP A 180 0.03 5.41 12.19
C TRP A 180 0.59 6.64 11.50
N THR A 181 -0.22 7.37 10.74
CA THR A 181 0.22 8.62 10.08
C THR A 181 0.84 9.59 11.10
N PHE A 182 0.23 9.79 12.28
CA PHE A 182 0.80 10.66 13.31
C PHE A 182 2.11 10.15 13.90
N VAL A 183 2.27 8.83 13.99
CA VAL A 183 3.51 8.18 14.49
C VAL A 183 4.62 8.20 13.44
N ALA A 184 4.26 8.02 12.16
CA ALA A 184 5.18 7.93 11.05
C ALA A 184 5.78 9.28 10.69
N GLN A 185 5.01 10.37 10.73
CA GLN A 185 5.48 11.72 10.39
C GLN A 185 6.83 12.10 11.05
N PRO A 186 7.02 12.01 12.38
CA PRO A 186 8.30 12.34 13.00
C PRO A 186 9.43 11.37 12.61
N ILE A 187 9.11 10.11 12.30
CA ILE A 187 10.08 9.11 11.85
C ILE A 187 10.53 9.44 10.42
N THR A 188 9.59 9.71 9.52
CA THR A 188 9.84 10.08 8.14
C THR A 188 10.76 11.29 8.06
N VAL A 189 10.50 12.36 8.84
CA VAL A 189 11.37 13.54 8.86
C VAL A 189 12.81 13.18 9.26
N LYS A 190 13.00 12.35 10.30
CA LYS A 190 14.33 11.90 10.73
C LYS A 190 15.04 11.06 9.66
N VAL A 191 14.33 10.13 9.03
CA VAL A 191 14.88 9.27 7.98
C VAL A 191 15.24 10.10 6.74
N THR A 192 14.39 11.05 6.34
CA THR A 192 14.67 11.98 5.23
C THR A 192 15.90 12.83 5.52
N GLN A 193 16.04 13.39 6.73
CA GLN A 193 17.23 14.15 7.13
C GLN A 193 18.51 13.29 7.11
N TRP A 194 18.42 12.04 7.54
CA TRP A 194 19.54 11.09 7.46
C TRP A 194 19.90 10.77 6.01
N ALA A 195 18.91 10.51 5.15
CA ALA A 195 19.14 10.23 3.73
C ALA A 195 19.80 11.41 3.00
N LYS A 196 19.36 12.64 3.28
CA LYS A 196 19.95 13.87 2.72
C LYS A 196 21.37 14.16 3.21
N LYS A 197 21.77 13.68 4.40
CA LYS A 197 23.16 13.82 4.89
C LYS A 197 24.16 12.94 4.14
N GLY A 198 23.70 11.95 3.37
CA GLY A 198 24.54 11.09 2.54
C GLY A 198 24.81 11.62 1.13
N GLU A 199 24.10 12.66 0.68
CA GLU A 199 24.31 13.30 -0.63
C GLU A 199 25.00 14.67 -0.42
N PRO A 200 26.09 14.97 -1.14
CA PRO A 200 26.65 16.31 -1.13
C PRO A 200 25.59 17.26 -1.68
N ILE A 201 25.26 18.30 -0.91
CA ILE A 201 24.40 19.39 -1.35
C ILE A 201 25.12 20.10 -2.50
N THR A 202 24.83 19.74 -3.75
CA THR A 202 25.19 20.58 -4.89
C THR A 202 24.28 21.80 -4.86
N ALA A 203 24.85 22.89 -4.37
CA ALA A 203 24.36 24.25 -4.49
C ALA A 203 24.29 24.70 -5.96
#